data_AF-A0A7U9X441-F1
#
_entry.id   AF-A0A7U9X441-F1
#
_cell.length_a   1.000
_cell.length_b   1.000
_cell.length_c   1.000
_cell.angle_alpha   90.00
_cell.angle_beta   90.00
_cell.angle_gamma   90.00
#
_symmetry.space_group_name_H-M   'P 1'
#
loop_
_entity.id
_entity.type
_entity.pdbx_description
1 polymer ?
#
loop_
_entity_poly.entity_id
_entity_poly.type
_entity_poly.pdbx_seq_one_letter_code
_entity_poly.pdbx_strand_id
1 'polypeptide(L)'
;MAVTNRIFETILYDHFLSKELLNNKMYDAGLKDKGSFIRNGHLDMRYILEKFIIHFNDLYGDRDGTFYEDDGRRYFLLYLRPIINGKGNYYIEAETRNRERTDVIIDYGGEQIIVELKVWHGNAYHTRGEKQLLDYLEYYHLDAGYMLSFNFNKNKKAGIKEVTIGDKLLIEAVV
;
A
#
# COMPACT_ATOMS: atom_id res chain seq x y z
N MET A 1 -13.27 -15.58 -20.50
CA MET A 1 -13.36 -14.21 -19.96
C MET A 1 -13.69 -14.35 -18.48
N ALA A 2 -12.76 -14.04 -17.58
CA ALA A 2 -13.07 -13.94 -16.16
C ALA A 2 -13.65 -12.53 -15.95
N VAL A 3 -14.84 -12.43 -15.38
CA VAL A 3 -15.37 -11.15 -14.94
C VAL A 3 -14.60 -10.78 -13.67
N THR A 4 -13.59 -9.91 -13.80
CA THR A 4 -12.94 -9.29 -12.64
C THR A 4 -13.94 -8.31 -12.04
N ASN A 5 -14.44 -8.63 -10.85
CA ASN A 5 -15.36 -7.77 -10.12
C ASN A 5 -14.63 -7.25 -8.88
N ARG A 6 -14.28 -5.96 -8.90
CA ARG A 6 -13.59 -5.26 -7.82
C ARG A 6 -14.27 -5.43 -6.45
N ILE A 7 -15.60 -5.49 -6.42
CA ILE A 7 -16.37 -5.73 -5.20
C ILE A 7 -16.09 -7.15 -4.69
N PHE A 8 -16.09 -8.14 -5.57
CA PHE A 8 -15.84 -9.53 -5.20
C PHE A 8 -14.41 -9.75 -4.69
N GLU A 9 -13.42 -9.19 -5.38
CA GLU A 9 -12.03 -9.24 -4.95
C GLU A 9 -11.86 -8.58 -3.58
N THR A 10 -12.37 -7.37 -3.40
CA THR A 10 -12.28 -6.64 -2.13
C THR A 10 -12.96 -7.42 -0.98
N ILE A 11 -14.16 -7.99 -1.21
CA ILE A 11 -14.86 -8.81 -0.21
C ILE A 11 -14.06 -10.07 0.14
N LEU A 12 -13.50 -10.76 -0.86
CA LEU A 12 -12.68 -11.95 -0.62
C LEU A 12 -11.45 -11.60 0.22
N TYR A 13 -10.73 -10.54 -0.15
CA TYR A 13 -9.58 -10.06 0.62
C TYR A 13 -9.98 -9.66 2.04
N ASP A 14 -11.05 -8.89 2.22
CA ASP A 14 -11.54 -8.50 3.55
C ASP A 14 -11.91 -9.69 4.42
N HIS A 15 -12.51 -10.73 3.82
CA HIS A 15 -12.82 -11.98 4.50
C HIS A 15 -11.55 -12.72 4.94
N PHE A 16 -10.54 -12.86 4.07
CA PHE A 16 -9.25 -13.45 4.45
C PHE A 16 -8.58 -12.67 5.58
N LEU A 17 -8.51 -11.35 5.43
CA LEU A 17 -7.92 -10.47 6.45
C LEU A 17 -8.68 -10.56 7.78
N SER A 18 -10.01 -10.67 7.75
CA SER A 18 -10.83 -10.71 8.97
C SER A 18 -10.51 -11.90 9.88
N LYS A 19 -10.10 -13.04 9.29
CA LYS A 19 -9.70 -14.24 10.03
C LYS A 19 -8.37 -14.06 10.75
N GLU A 20 -7.56 -13.11 10.29
CA GLU A 20 -6.21 -12.87 10.78
C GLU A 20 -6.11 -11.63 11.66
N LEU A 21 -7.18 -10.83 11.77
CA LEU A 21 -7.22 -9.63 12.62
C LEU A 21 -6.87 -9.94 14.07
N LEU A 22 -7.32 -11.10 14.56
CA LEU A 22 -7.06 -11.55 15.92
C LEU A 22 -5.56 -11.87 16.06
N ASN A 23 -4.85 -11.07 16.85
CA ASN A 23 -3.41 -11.18 17.16
C ASN A 23 -2.43 -10.73 16.05
N ASN A 24 -2.87 -9.90 15.09
CA ASN A 24 -1.94 -9.37 14.08
C ASN A 24 -1.21 -8.11 14.55
N LYS A 25 0.12 -8.20 14.64
CA LYS A 25 0.99 -7.10 15.10
C LYS A 25 0.94 -5.86 14.19
N MET A 26 0.69 -6.01 12.89
CA MET A 26 0.56 -4.86 11.99
C MET A 26 -0.76 -4.14 12.19
N TYR A 27 -1.85 -4.87 12.44
CA TYR A 27 -3.13 -4.26 12.80
C TYR A 27 -2.99 -3.44 14.09
N ASP A 28 -2.36 -4.01 15.13
CA ASP A 28 -2.14 -3.32 16.40
C ASP A 28 -1.25 -2.07 16.24
N ALA A 29 -0.22 -2.15 15.40
CA ALA A 29 0.66 -1.03 15.10
C ALA A 29 -0.09 0.13 14.39
N GLY A 30 -0.95 -0.19 13.43
CA GLY A 30 -1.77 0.81 12.75
C GLY A 30 -2.81 1.46 13.67
N LEU A 31 -3.36 0.69 14.61
CA LEU A 31 -4.29 1.20 15.62
C LEU A 31 -3.63 2.16 16.61
N LYS A 32 -2.40 1.86 17.05
CA LYS A 32 -1.66 2.64 18.06
C LYS A 32 -1.45 4.10 17.65
N ASP A 33 -1.15 4.33 16.37
CA ASP A 33 -0.82 5.66 15.85
C ASP A 33 -2.00 6.33 15.10
N LYS A 34 -3.20 5.71 15.12
CA LYS A 34 -4.38 6.13 14.33
C LYS A 34 -4.68 7.63 14.43
N GLY A 35 -4.65 8.19 15.63
CA GLY A 35 -4.98 9.61 15.85
C GLY A 35 -4.04 10.58 15.14
N SER A 36 -2.79 10.18 14.90
CA SER A 36 -1.76 11.01 14.26
C SER A 36 -1.74 10.89 12.73
N PHE A 37 -2.41 9.88 12.17
CA PHE A 37 -2.53 9.66 10.72
C PHE A 37 -3.60 10.53 10.06
N ILE A 38 -4.43 11.22 10.85
CA ILE A 38 -5.49 12.07 10.35
C ILE A 38 -5.13 13.52 10.70
N ARG A 39 -4.85 14.34 9.69
CA ARG A 39 -4.51 15.76 9.86
C ARG A 39 -5.61 16.62 9.27
N ASN A 40 -6.24 17.45 10.09
CA ASN A 40 -7.37 18.31 9.70
C ASN A 40 -8.53 17.56 9.01
N GLY A 41 -8.73 16.28 9.35
CA GLY A 41 -9.79 15.45 8.76
C GLY A 41 -9.39 14.68 7.49
N HIS A 42 -8.17 14.90 7.00
CA HIS A 42 -7.56 14.27 5.81
C HIS A 42 -6.61 13.14 6.23
N LEU A 43 -6.48 12.13 5.37
CA LEU A 43 -5.57 11.02 5.61
C LEU A 43 -4.15 11.43 5.20
N ASP A 44 -3.20 11.46 6.14
CA ASP A 44 -1.80 11.75 5.84
C ASP A 44 -1.09 10.48 5.38
N MET A 45 -1.25 10.14 4.09
CA MET A 45 -0.71 8.91 3.53
C MET A 45 0.82 8.85 3.57
N ARG A 46 1.50 9.99 3.42
CA ARG A 46 2.95 10.05 3.57
C ARG A 46 3.36 9.62 4.98
N TYR A 47 2.73 10.18 6.01
CA TYR A 47 3.05 9.84 7.38
C TYR A 47 2.67 8.40 7.74
N ILE A 48 1.58 7.88 7.16
CA ILE A 48 1.21 6.45 7.27
C ILE A 48 2.33 5.58 6.71
N LEU A 49 2.87 5.89 5.53
CA LEU A 49 3.97 5.14 4.92
C LEU A 49 5.26 5.23 5.74
N GLU A 50 5.60 6.42 6.26
CA GLU A 50 6.75 6.61 7.15
C GLU A 50 6.65 5.71 8.38
N LYS A 51 5.49 5.66 9.03
CA LYS A 51 5.28 4.75 10.17
C LYS A 51 5.19 3.29 9.78
N PHE A 52 4.62 2.98 8.61
CA PHE A 52 4.60 1.63 8.09
C PHE A 52 6.02 1.09 7.92
N ILE A 53 6.95 1.87 7.37
CA ILE A 53 8.36 1.48 7.24
C ILE A 53 8.97 1.12 8.60
N ILE A 54 8.73 1.95 9.62
CA ILE A 54 9.25 1.71 10.97
C ILE A 54 8.66 0.42 11.55
N HIS A 55 7.34 0.30 11.59
CA HIS A 55 6.66 -0.85 12.19
C HIS A 55 6.95 -2.15 11.44
N PHE A 56 7.03 -2.11 10.11
CA PHE A 56 7.37 -3.28 9.30
C PHE A 56 8.79 -3.76 9.60
N ASN A 57 9.76 -2.84 9.67
CA ASN A 57 11.14 -3.18 9.99
C ASN A 57 11.29 -3.65 11.45
N ASP A 58 10.60 -3.05 12.41
CA ASP A 58 10.65 -3.50 13.81
C ASP A 58 10.09 -4.91 13.99
N LEU A 59 9.04 -5.25 13.24
CA LEU A 59 8.37 -6.55 13.37
C LEU A 59 9.03 -7.65 12.56
N TYR A 60 9.61 -7.30 11.42
CA TYR A 60 10.02 -8.26 10.42
C TYR A 60 11.45 -8.07 9.95
N GLY A 61 12.16 -6.96 10.21
CA GLY A 61 13.47 -6.62 9.62
C GLY A 61 14.59 -7.65 9.76
N ASP A 62 14.50 -8.55 10.74
CA ASP A 62 15.48 -9.63 10.99
C ASP A 62 15.10 -10.99 10.37
N ARG A 63 13.97 -11.09 9.65
CA ARG A 63 13.48 -12.34 9.05
C ARG A 63 14.09 -12.60 7.66
N ASP A 64 14.02 -13.85 7.20
CA ASP A 64 14.54 -14.23 5.88
C ASP A 64 13.65 -13.77 4.72
N GLY A 65 14.28 -13.51 3.56
CA GLY A 65 13.69 -13.02 2.31
C GLY A 65 12.34 -13.63 1.92
N THR A 66 12.21 -14.95 2.04
CA THR A 66 11.01 -15.71 1.66
C THR A 66 9.77 -15.33 2.45
N PHE A 67 9.90 -14.99 3.74
CA PHE A 67 8.76 -14.58 4.56
C PHE A 67 8.13 -13.26 4.10
N TYR A 68 8.95 -12.39 3.51
CA TYR A 68 8.46 -11.09 3.10
C TYR A 68 7.85 -11.10 1.68
N GLU A 69 8.32 -11.98 0.78
CA GLU A 69 7.79 -12.12 -0.58
C GLU A 69 6.32 -12.58 -0.58
N ASP A 70 5.96 -13.50 0.31
CA ASP A 70 4.62 -14.10 0.30
C ASP A 70 3.51 -13.15 0.81
N ASP A 71 3.82 -12.10 1.59
CA ASP A 71 2.81 -11.42 2.43
C ASP A 71 2.88 -9.89 2.55
N GLY A 72 3.85 -9.19 1.93
CA GLY A 72 4.00 -7.73 2.09
C GLY A 72 2.72 -6.91 1.91
N ARG A 73 1.97 -7.19 0.84
CA ARG A 73 0.68 -6.54 0.53
C ARG A 73 -0.36 -6.74 1.62
N ARG A 74 -0.45 -7.98 2.13
CA ARG A 74 -1.37 -8.36 3.22
C ARG A 74 -1.09 -7.53 4.46
N TYR A 75 0.17 -7.36 4.82
CA TYR A 75 0.57 -6.55 5.98
C TYR A 75 0.21 -5.07 5.83
N PHE A 76 0.35 -4.49 4.64
CA PHE A 76 -0.07 -3.11 4.39
C PHE A 76 -1.59 -2.93 4.55
N LEU A 77 -2.39 -3.82 4.00
CA LEU A 77 -3.85 -3.75 4.14
C LEU A 77 -4.30 -3.92 5.60
N LEU A 78 -3.69 -4.85 6.34
CA LEU A 78 -3.94 -5.03 7.77
C LEU A 78 -3.57 -3.78 8.59
N TYR A 79 -2.47 -3.12 8.23
CA TYR A 79 -2.03 -1.88 8.86
C TYR A 79 -2.99 -0.71 8.57
N LEU A 80 -3.48 -0.62 7.33
CA LEU A 80 -4.38 0.45 6.89
C LEU A 80 -5.79 0.31 7.46
N ARG A 81 -6.30 -0.92 7.59
CA ARG A 81 -7.67 -1.21 8.01
C ARG A 81 -8.11 -0.49 9.29
N PRO A 82 -7.39 -0.55 10.43
CA PRO A 82 -7.80 0.17 11.64
C PRO A 82 -7.76 1.69 11.47
N ILE A 83 -6.86 2.20 10.62
CA ILE A 83 -6.65 3.64 10.38
C ILE A 83 -7.89 4.24 9.70
N ILE A 84 -8.34 3.62 8.60
CA ILE A 84 -9.46 4.15 7.80
C ILE A 84 -10.84 3.74 8.33
N ASN A 85 -10.92 2.76 9.24
CA ASN A 85 -12.18 2.23 9.74
C ASN A 85 -13.07 3.33 10.35
N GLY A 86 -14.33 3.37 9.89
CA GLY A 86 -15.39 4.28 10.33
C GLY A 86 -15.57 5.53 9.46
N LYS A 87 -14.59 5.91 8.60
CA LYS A 87 -14.68 7.09 7.73
C LYS A 87 -14.17 6.87 6.29
N GLY A 88 -13.52 5.75 6.01
CA GLY A 88 -13.06 5.41 4.67
C GLY A 88 -13.10 3.91 4.38
N ASN A 89 -12.85 3.57 3.13
CA ASN A 89 -12.76 2.21 2.62
C ASN A 89 -11.59 2.13 1.63
N TYR A 90 -11.12 0.91 1.33
CA TYR A 90 -10.23 0.68 0.20
C TYR A 90 -10.84 -0.34 -0.75
N TYR A 91 -10.29 -0.40 -1.95
CA TYR A 91 -10.59 -1.46 -2.90
C TYR A 91 -9.35 -1.80 -3.71
N ILE A 92 -9.35 -3.03 -4.21
CA ILE A 92 -8.26 -3.63 -4.96
C ILE A 92 -8.65 -3.64 -6.44
N GLU A 93 -7.88 -2.92 -7.27
CA GLU A 93 -8.03 -3.05 -8.72
C GLU A 93 -7.30 -4.32 -9.19
N ALA A 94 -8.06 -5.21 -9.84
CA ALA A 94 -7.59 -6.52 -10.25
C ALA A 94 -7.12 -6.46 -11.70
N GLU A 95 -5.81 -6.24 -11.93
CA GLU A 95 -5.22 -6.47 -13.25
C GLU A 95 -4.20 -7.61 -13.31
N THR A 96 -4.54 -8.53 -14.22
CA THR A 96 -3.79 -9.63 -14.85
C THR A 96 -3.56 -10.93 -14.10
N ARG A 97 -3.69 -12.02 -14.89
CA ARG A 97 -3.60 -13.46 -14.59
C ARG A 97 -2.43 -13.91 -13.69
N ASN A 98 -1.43 -13.06 -13.46
CA ASN A 98 -0.23 -13.38 -12.69
C ASN A 98 -0.30 -13.01 -11.21
N ARG A 99 -1.40 -12.43 -10.68
CA ARG A 99 -1.50 -11.99 -9.26
C ARG A 99 -0.41 -10.98 -8.84
N GLU A 100 0.27 -10.38 -9.82
CA GLU A 100 1.47 -9.56 -9.60
C GLU A 100 1.17 -8.07 -9.47
N ARG A 101 -0.04 -7.59 -9.80
CA ARG A 101 -0.39 -6.16 -9.78
C ARG A 101 -1.71 -5.94 -9.10
N THR A 102 -1.67 -5.16 -8.04
CA THR A 102 -2.85 -4.72 -7.31
C THR A 102 -2.55 -3.34 -6.77
N ASP A 103 -3.19 -2.36 -7.39
CA ASP A 103 -3.28 -1.01 -6.85
C ASP A 103 -4.35 -1.00 -5.77
N VAL A 104 -4.01 -0.37 -4.65
CA VAL A 104 -4.96 -0.09 -3.57
C VAL A 104 -5.41 1.34 -3.76
N ILE A 105 -6.71 1.54 -3.95
CA ILE A 105 -7.29 2.87 -3.93
C ILE A 105 -8.07 3.01 -2.64
N ILE A 106 -7.82 4.12 -1.95
CA ILE A 106 -8.34 4.43 -0.64
C ILE A 106 -9.25 5.64 -0.79
N ASP A 107 -10.52 5.46 -0.45
CA ASP A 107 -11.46 6.57 -0.32
C ASP A 107 -11.56 6.94 1.16
N TYR A 108 -11.20 8.17 1.52
CA TYR A 108 -11.27 8.65 2.91
C TYR A 108 -11.76 10.10 2.96
N GLY A 109 -12.89 10.35 3.61
CA GLY A 109 -13.40 11.71 3.77
C GLY A 109 -13.72 12.44 2.46
N GLY A 110 -13.97 11.71 1.37
CA GLY A 110 -14.21 12.28 0.04
C GLY A 110 -12.96 12.43 -0.83
N GLU A 111 -11.79 12.05 -0.32
CA GLU A 111 -10.52 12.07 -1.05
C GLU A 111 -10.13 10.67 -1.51
N GLN A 112 -9.53 10.60 -2.70
CA GLN A 112 -9.01 9.37 -3.28
C GLN A 112 -7.49 9.37 -3.21
N ILE A 113 -6.93 8.28 -2.72
CA ILE A 113 -5.49 8.07 -2.60
C ILE A 113 -5.15 6.77 -3.30
N ILE A 114 -4.21 6.82 -4.23
CA ILE A 114 -3.77 5.66 -5.02
C ILE A 114 -2.42 5.20 -4.52
N VAL A 115 -2.33 3.91 -4.16
CA VAL A 115 -1.12 3.26 -3.67
C VAL A 115 -0.80 2.04 -4.54
N GLU A 116 0.28 2.13 -5.31
CA GLU A 116 0.84 1.01 -6.08
C GLU A 116 1.68 0.11 -5.16
N LEU A 117 1.36 -1.18 -5.08
CA LEU A 117 2.06 -2.15 -4.23
C LEU A 117 2.92 -3.11 -5.05
N LYS A 118 4.25 -3.03 -4.89
CA LYS A 118 5.18 -3.88 -5.64
C LYS A 118 6.21 -4.59 -4.77
N VAL A 119 6.50 -5.84 -5.11
CA VAL A 119 7.72 -6.52 -4.67
C VAL A 119 8.85 -6.12 -5.62
N TRP A 120 9.99 -5.69 -5.07
CA TRP A 120 11.11 -5.19 -5.85
C TRP A 120 11.85 -6.32 -6.57
N HIS A 121 11.78 -6.32 -7.91
CA HIS A 121 12.46 -7.29 -8.78
C HIS A 121 13.46 -6.62 -9.76
N GLY A 122 13.94 -5.41 -9.42
CA GLY A 122 14.87 -4.64 -10.24
C GLY A 122 14.23 -3.49 -11.03
N ASN A 123 15.07 -2.73 -11.72
CA ASN A 123 14.71 -1.39 -12.25
C ASN A 123 13.59 -1.42 -13.31
N ALA A 124 13.58 -2.44 -14.18
CA ALA A 124 12.54 -2.55 -15.21
C ALA A 124 11.13 -2.81 -14.64
N TYR A 125 11.03 -3.41 -13.45
CA TYR A 125 9.75 -3.54 -12.75
C TYR A 125 9.36 -2.24 -12.05
N HIS A 126 10.35 -1.51 -11.54
CA HIS A 126 10.14 -0.21 -10.89
C HIS A 126 9.56 0.83 -11.84
N THR A 127 10.20 1.08 -12.99
CA THR A 127 9.72 2.04 -13.99
C THR A 127 8.35 1.66 -14.57
N ARG A 128 8.05 0.36 -14.66
CA ARG A 128 6.71 -0.10 -15.07
C ARG A 128 5.63 0.20 -14.04
N GLY A 129 5.96 0.15 -12.74
CA GLY A 129 5.05 0.55 -11.67
C GLY A 129 4.83 2.07 -11.64
N GLU A 130 5.89 2.86 -11.85
CA GLU A 130 5.75 4.33 -11.96
C GLU A 130 4.81 4.73 -13.11
N LYS A 131 4.98 4.10 -14.29
CA LYS A 131 4.10 4.37 -15.42
C LYS A 131 2.63 4.03 -15.12
N GLN A 132 2.38 2.86 -14.52
CA GLN A 132 1.03 2.45 -14.14
C GLN A 132 0.40 3.45 -13.17
N LEU A 133 1.15 3.85 -12.13
CA LEU A 133 0.68 4.85 -11.18
C LEU A 133 0.37 6.19 -11.86
N LEU A 134 1.21 6.66 -12.78
CA LEU A 134 0.93 7.88 -13.56
C LEU A 134 -0.35 7.78 -14.40
N ASP A 135 -0.57 6.65 -15.06
CA ASP A 135 -1.79 6.40 -15.84
C ASP A 135 -3.04 6.47 -14.93
N TYR A 136 -2.95 5.96 -13.70
CA TYR A 136 -4.00 6.07 -12.70
C TYR A 136 -4.22 7.50 -12.19
N LEU A 137 -3.15 8.23 -11.89
CA LEU A 137 -3.25 9.62 -11.43
C LEU A 137 -3.90 10.50 -12.50
N GLU A 138 -3.61 10.26 -13.77
CA GLU A 138 -4.27 10.96 -14.87
C GLU A 138 -5.77 10.62 -14.94
N TYR A 139 -6.13 9.34 -14.88
CA TYR A 139 -7.52 8.89 -14.93
C TYR A 139 -8.38 9.44 -13.78
N TYR A 140 -7.82 9.51 -12.57
CA TYR A 140 -8.50 10.03 -11.38
C TYR A 140 -8.29 11.53 -11.15
N HIS A 141 -7.58 12.23 -12.05
CA HIS A 141 -7.24 13.66 -11.94
C HIS A 141 -6.57 14.03 -10.60
N LEU A 142 -5.59 13.22 -10.18
CA LEU A 142 -4.83 13.40 -8.95
C LEU A 142 -3.43 13.94 -9.24
N ASP A 143 -2.93 14.79 -8.36
CA ASP A 143 -1.58 15.39 -8.49
C ASP A 143 -0.49 14.56 -7.81
N ALA A 144 -0.87 13.65 -6.91
CA ALA A 144 0.07 12.83 -6.16
C ALA A 144 -0.38 11.38 -6.03
N GLY A 145 0.59 10.47 -6.12
CA GLY A 145 0.41 9.04 -5.96
C GLY A 145 1.47 8.43 -5.05
N TYR A 146 1.17 7.26 -4.53
CA TYR A 146 2.02 6.60 -3.56
C TYR A 146 2.47 5.23 -4.08
N MET A 147 3.68 4.84 -3.72
CA MET A 147 4.19 3.50 -3.98
C MET A 147 4.68 2.89 -2.68
N LEU A 148 4.42 1.60 -2.51
CA LEU A 148 5.05 0.78 -1.47
C LEU A 148 5.83 -0.35 -2.13
N SER A 149 7.15 -0.26 -2.01
CA SER A 149 8.13 -1.16 -2.59
C SER A 149 8.71 -2.07 -1.52
N PHE A 150 8.32 -3.34 -1.55
CA PHE A 150 8.88 -4.36 -0.70
C PHE A 150 10.20 -4.85 -1.30
N ASN A 151 11.32 -4.41 -0.74
CA ASN A 151 12.66 -4.75 -1.19
C ASN A 151 13.33 -5.68 -0.18
N PHE A 152 13.69 -6.89 -0.60
CA PHE A 152 14.31 -7.89 0.28
C PHE A 152 15.82 -8.00 0.09
N ASN A 153 16.41 -7.08 -0.69
CA ASN A 153 17.85 -6.97 -0.77
C ASN A 153 18.40 -6.50 0.59
N LYS A 154 19.35 -7.25 1.16
CA LYS A 154 20.03 -6.91 2.41
C LYS A 154 20.69 -5.53 2.39
N ASN A 155 21.07 -5.04 1.20
CA ASN A 155 21.71 -3.74 1.01
C ASN A 155 20.72 -2.63 0.59
N LYS A 156 19.40 -2.86 0.69
CA LYS A 156 18.40 -1.84 0.36
C LYS A 156 18.58 -0.60 1.24
N LYS A 157 18.17 0.54 0.71
CA LYS A 157 17.98 1.77 1.49
C LYS A 157 16.48 1.92 1.74
N ALA A 158 16.02 1.49 2.92
CA ALA A 158 14.66 1.70 3.36
C ALA A 158 14.40 3.20 3.62
N GLY A 159 13.16 3.64 3.45
CA GLY A 159 12.78 5.04 3.64
C GLY A 159 11.85 5.57 2.56
N ILE A 160 11.54 6.87 2.67
CA ILE A 160 10.75 7.60 1.68
C ILE A 160 11.65 8.17 0.60
N LYS A 161 11.19 8.09 -0.64
CA LYS A 161 11.73 8.79 -1.80
C LYS A 161 10.62 9.54 -2.49
N GLU A 162 10.97 10.68 -3.04
CA GLU A 162 10.06 11.51 -3.83
C GLU A 162 10.64 11.69 -5.21
N VAL A 163 9.76 11.58 -6.21
CA VAL A 163 10.11 11.89 -7.59
C VAL A 163 8.96 12.66 -8.21
N THR A 164 9.29 13.78 -8.85
CA THR A 164 8.34 14.52 -9.67
C THR A 164 8.50 14.08 -11.12
N ILE A 165 7.41 13.64 -11.74
CA ILE A 165 7.37 13.23 -13.14
C ILE A 165 6.30 14.05 -13.84
N GLY A 166 6.72 14.98 -14.70
CA GLY A 166 5.80 15.96 -15.27
C GLY A 166 5.24 16.89 -14.19
N ASP A 167 3.92 16.94 -14.07
CA ASP A 167 3.15 17.67 -13.05
C ASP A 167 2.78 16.80 -11.84
N LYS A 168 3.11 15.50 -11.86
CA LYS A 168 2.72 14.55 -10.79
C LYS A 168 3.84 14.33 -9.79
N LEU A 169 3.48 14.21 -8.51
CA LEU A 169 4.37 13.83 -7.42
C LEU A 169 4.18 12.35 -7.04
N LEU A 170 5.23 11.55 -7.14
CA LEU A 170 5.22 10.17 -6.66
C LEU A 170 6.02 10.07 -5.35
N ILE A 171 5.39 9.48 -4.33
CA ILE A 171 6.00 9.24 -3.01
C ILE A 171 6.17 7.73 -2.84
N GLU A 172 7.41 7.25 -2.89
CA GLU A 172 7.75 5.83 -2.74
C GLU A 172 8.29 5.53 -1.35
N ALA A 173 7.63 4.61 -0.66
CA ALA A 173 8.14 3.96 0.54
C ALA A 173 8.85 2.66 0.17
N VAL A 174 10.12 2.54 0.54
CA VAL A 174 10.90 1.30 0.40
C VAL A 174 11.01 0.64 1.76
N VAL A 175 10.54 -0.61 1.87
CA VAL A 175 10.65 -1.45 3.06
C VAL A 175 11.49 -2.67 2.83
#